data_AF-A0AAC9YB94-F1
#
_entry.id   AF-A0AAC9YB94-F1
#
_cell.length_a   1.000
_cell.length_b   1.000
_cell.length_c   1.000
_cell.angle_alpha   90.00
_cell.angle_beta   90.00
_cell.angle_gamma   90.00
#
_symmetry.space_group_name_H-M   'P 1'
#
loop_
_entity.id
_entity.type
_entity.pdbx_description
1 polymer ?
#
loop_
_entity_poly.entity_id
_entity_poly.type
_entity_poly.pdbx_seq_one_letter_code
_entity_poly.pdbx_strand_id
1 'polypeptide(L)'
;MEFSTTLLFPVQNGYRLTLTLMLNRQMYLITGTVGSRAKSGNLYHYELDITGRSVSRLEWIRGLNDWLLRGQPARHPYKVHYIYRK
;
A
#
# COMPACT_ATOMS: atom_id res chain seq x y z
N MET A 1 3.11 -7.87 -3.03
CA MET A 1 2.25 -6.91 -2.31
C MET A 1 2.50 -5.60 -3.02
N GLU A 2 1.62 -5.28 -3.97
CA GLU A 2 1.83 -4.18 -4.92
C GLU A 2 1.36 -2.87 -4.28
N PHE A 3 2.20 -1.85 -4.34
CA PHE A 3 1.91 -0.51 -3.84
C PHE A 3 2.04 0.46 -5.01
N SER A 4 0.99 1.24 -5.29
CA SER A 4 0.97 2.23 -6.37
C SER A 4 1.13 3.65 -5.83
N THR A 5 2.04 4.42 -6.42
CA THR A 5 2.22 5.86 -6.14
C THR A 5 2.10 6.67 -7.42
N THR A 6 1.78 7.95 -7.27
CA THR A 6 1.55 8.87 -8.37
C THR A 6 2.56 10.02 -8.31
N LEU A 7 3.41 10.18 -9.33
CA LEU A 7 4.32 11.33 -9.45
C LEU A 7 4.05 12.11 -10.74
N LEU A 8 4.29 13.42 -10.70
CA LEU A 8 4.14 14.34 -11.84
C LEU A 8 5.28 14.21 -12.86
N PHE A 9 6.43 13.70 -12.43
CA PHE A 9 7.60 13.54 -13.28
C PHE A 9 7.91 12.05 -13.49
N PRO A 10 8.39 11.68 -14.69
CA PRO A 10 8.76 10.32 -15.02
C PRO A 10 10.04 9.91 -14.27
N VAL A 11 9.96 8.85 -13.48
CA VAL A 11 11.11 8.16 -12.89
C VAL A 11 11.41 6.92 -13.73
N GLN A 12 12.69 6.57 -13.90
CA GLN A 12 13.10 5.39 -14.66
C GLN A 12 12.88 4.10 -13.86
N ASN A 13 12.78 2.96 -14.56
CA ASN A 13 12.76 1.66 -13.90
C ASN A 13 14.11 1.42 -13.19
N GLY A 14 14.08 0.70 -12.07
CA GLY A 14 15.26 0.46 -11.23
C GLY A 14 15.59 1.60 -10.26
N TYR A 15 14.89 2.74 -10.34
CA TYR A 15 15.08 3.82 -9.37
C TYR A 15 14.51 3.44 -8.01
N ARG A 16 15.19 3.88 -6.95
CA ARG A 16 14.74 3.67 -5.57
C ARG A 16 13.86 4.85 -5.15
N LEU A 17 12.62 4.56 -4.78
CA LEU A 17 11.68 5.53 -4.23
C LEU A 17 11.44 5.23 -2.74
N THR A 18 11.53 6.28 -1.93
CA THR A 18 11.11 6.25 -0.53
C THR A 18 9.87 7.10 -0.40
N LEU A 19 8.80 6.50 0.11
CA LEU A 19 7.49 7.08 0.23
C LEU A 19 7.09 7.10 1.69
N THR A 20 6.45 8.20 2.07
CA THR A 20 5.86 8.36 3.39
C THR A 20 4.36 8.20 3.27
N LEU A 21 3.81 7.26 4.04
CA LEU A 21 2.39 6.93 4.07
C LEU A 21 1.84 7.23 5.44
N MET A 22 0.69 7.90 5.48
CA MET A 22 -0.01 8.17 6.72
C MET A 22 -1.19 7.21 6.84
N LEU A 23 -1.16 6.31 7.82
CA LEU A 23 -2.23 5.38 8.13
C LEU A 23 -2.60 5.54 9.61
N ASN A 24 -3.88 5.77 9.92
CA ASN A 24 -4.36 5.92 11.30
C ASN A 24 -3.56 6.95 12.14
N ARG A 25 -3.21 8.10 11.55
CA ARG A 25 -2.36 9.18 12.14
C ARG A 25 -0.92 8.76 12.47
N GLN A 26 -0.51 7.56 12.09
CA GLN A 26 0.87 7.11 12.15
C GLN A 26 1.52 7.25 10.78
N MET A 27 2.77 7.68 10.81
CA MET A 27 3.60 7.84 9.62
C MET A 27 4.41 6.57 9.42
N TYR A 28 4.41 6.08 8.20
CA TYR A 28 5.14 4.89 7.79
C TYR A 28 6.01 5.21 6.59
N LEU A 29 7.23 4.70 6.59
CA LEU A 29 8.14 4.80 5.46
C LEU A 29 8.18 3.47 4.72
N ILE A 30 7.93 3.53 3.41
CA ILE A 30 8.11 2.42 2.49
C ILE A 30 9.20 2.81 1.51
N THR A 31 10.13 1.90 1.29
CA THR A 31 11.13 2.02 0.25
C THR A 31 10.94 0.89 -0.75
N GLY A 32 10.93 1.23 -2.03
CA GLY A 32 10.79 0.26 -3.10
C GLY A 32 11.56 0.66 -4.35
N THR A 33 11.78 -0.32 -5.22
CA THR A 33 12.37 -0.11 -6.54
C THR A 33 11.25 -0.03 -7.57
N VAL A 34 11.34 0.90 -8.51
CA VAL A 34 10.37 1.01 -9.60
C VAL A 34 10.52 -0.18 -10.55
N GLY A 35 9.52 -1.05 -10.58
CA GLY A 35 9.44 -2.18 -11.50
C GLY A 35 8.83 -1.78 -12.84
N SER A 36 7.69 -1.09 -12.79
CA SER A 36 6.96 -0.63 -13.97
C SER A 36 6.35 0.76 -13.77
N ARG A 37 5.97 1.39 -14.89
CA ARG A 37 5.41 2.74 -14.97
C ARG A 37 4.28 2.78 -15.98
N ALA A 38 3.11 3.29 -15.59
CA ALA A 38 1.99 3.56 -16.48
C ALA A 38 1.61 5.05 -16.45
N LYS A 39 1.46 5.68 -17.61
CA LYS A 39 1.01 7.08 -17.70
C LYS A 39 -0.53 7.12 -17.72
N SER A 40 -1.11 7.96 -16.86
CA SER A 40 -2.56 8.24 -16.82
C SER A 40 -2.77 9.75 -16.80
N GLY A 41 -3.18 10.33 -17.94
CA GLY A 41 -3.25 11.78 -18.11
C GLY A 41 -1.90 12.47 -17.88
N ASN A 42 -1.85 13.39 -16.92
CA ASN A 42 -0.64 14.13 -16.52
C ASN A 42 0.14 13.45 -15.37
N LEU A 43 -0.23 12.22 -15.03
CA LEU A 43 0.29 11.51 -13.87
C LEU A 43 0.97 10.21 -14.30
N TYR A 44 1.97 9.78 -13.52
CA TYR A 44 2.63 8.49 -13.69
C TYR A 44 2.34 7.61 -12.48
N HIS A 45 1.73 6.46 -12.72
CA HIS A 45 1.56 5.39 -11.74
C HIS A 45 2.78 4.47 -11.79
N TYR A 46 3.29 4.13 -10.61
CA TYR A 46 4.44 3.25 -10.47
C TYR A 46 4.07 1.99 -9.71
N GLU A 47 4.47 0.84 -10.24
CA GLU A 47 4.49 -0.40 -9.48
C GLU A 47 5.84 -0.50 -8.77
N LEU A 48 5.79 -0.63 -7.44
CA LEU A 48 6.98 -0.70 -6.60
C LEU A 48 7.21 -2.09 -6.04
N ASP A 49 8.40 -2.61 -6.27
CA ASP A 49 8.93 -3.76 -5.55
C ASP A 49 9.45 -3.29 -4.19
N ILE A 50 8.69 -3.58 -3.12
CA ILE A 50 9.01 -3.12 -1.77
C ILE A 50 10.30 -3.79 -1.28
N THR A 51 11.35 -2.99 -1.06
CA THR A 51 12.66 -3.44 -0.54
C THR A 51 12.88 -3.08 0.93
N GLY A 52 12.11 -2.14 1.49
CA GLY A 52 12.24 -1.70 2.87
C GLY A 52 10.95 -1.13 3.45
N ARG A 53 10.76 -1.29 4.76
CA ARG A 53 9.64 -0.75 5.53
C ARG A 53 10.15 -0.28 6.90
N SER A 54 9.59 0.81 7.42
CA SER A 54 9.91 1.30 8.77
C SER A 54 9.32 0.45 9.90
N VAL A 55 8.32 -0.38 9.58
CA VAL A 55 7.65 -1.26 10.53
C VAL A 55 7.65 -2.70 10.03
N SER A 56 7.47 -3.64 10.93
CA SER A 56 7.35 -5.04 10.56
C SER A 56 6.13 -5.27 9.66
N ARG A 57 6.17 -6.36 8.86
CA ARG A 57 5.01 -6.77 8.03
C ARG A 57 3.74 -6.95 8.87
N LEU A 58 3.89 -7.46 10.09
CA LEU A 58 2.78 -7.77 10.98
C LEU A 58 2.14 -6.50 11.54
N GLU A 59 2.94 -5.52 11.96
CA GLU A 59 2.44 -4.20 12.36
C GLU A 59 1.77 -3.46 11.21
N TRP A 60 2.35 -3.55 10.00
CA TRP A 60 1.75 -3.01 8.80
C TRP A 60 0.35 -3.59 8.53
N ILE A 61 0.22 -4.92 8.57
CA ILE A 61 -1.08 -5.61 8.39
C ILE A 61 -2.06 -5.21 9.49
N ARG A 62 -1.60 -5.14 10.75
CA ARG A 62 -2.45 -4.68 11.86
C ARG A 62 -2.95 -3.26 11.66
N GLY A 63 -2.08 -2.32 11.28
CA GLY A 63 -2.45 -0.94 11.02
C GLY A 63 -3.44 -0.78 9.87
N LEU A 64 -3.27 -1.56 8.79
CA LEU A 64 -4.23 -1.61 7.68
C LEU A 64 -5.58 -2.20 8.12
N ASN A 65 -5.56 -3.29 8.88
CA ASN A 65 -6.78 -3.92 9.39
C ASN A 65 -7.54 -2.98 10.32
N ASP A 66 -6.84 -2.33 11.25
CA ASP A 66 -7.43 -1.35 12.16
C ASP A 66 -8.04 -0.18 11.39
N TRP A 67 -7.36 0.29 10.34
CA TRP A 67 -7.88 1.34 9.46
C TRP A 67 -9.15 0.89 8.71
N LEU A 68 -9.17 -0.33 8.15
CA LEU A 68 -10.34 -0.90 7.47
C LEU A 68 -11.53 -1.07 8.44
N LEU A 69 -11.26 -1.56 9.66
CA LEU A 69 -12.27 -1.79 10.69
C LEU A 69 -12.84 -0.47 11.25
N ARG A 70 -12.02 0.58 11.38
CA ARG A 70 -12.47 1.91 11.81
C ARG A 70 -13.19 2.69 10.71
N GLY A 71 -12.85 2.42 9.44
CA GLY A 71 -13.44 3.07 8.28
C GLY A 71 -14.78 2.50 7.83
N GLN A 72 -15.19 1.33 8.32
CA GLN A 72 -16.51 0.77 8.06
C GLN A 72 -17.50 1.19 9.14
N PRO A 73 -18.50 2.06 8.85
CA PRO A 73 -19.71 2.06 9.67
C PRO A 73 -20.31 0.66 9.55
N ALA A 74 -20.56 0.02 10.69
CA ALA A 74 -21.08 -1.33 10.78
C ALA A 74 -22.48 -1.46 10.13
N ARG A 75 -22.56 -1.57 8.80
CA ARG A 75 -23.76 -2.00 8.06
C ARG A 75 -23.38 -2.63 6.73
N HIS A 76 -23.20 -3.96 6.72
CA HIS A 76 -24.01 -4.86 5.89
C HIS A 76 -23.78 -6.35 6.25
N PRO A 77 -24.82 -7.21 6.15
CA PRO A 77 -24.90 -8.51 6.79
C PRO A 77 -24.39 -9.63 5.89
N TYR A 78 -23.18 -9.52 5.35
CA TYR A 78 -22.60 -10.63 4.60
C TYR A 78 -21.75 -11.46 5.55
N LYS A 79 -22.36 -12.54 6.07
CA LYS A 79 -21.68 -13.68 6.72
C LYS A 79 -20.58 -14.21 5.79
N VAL A 80 -19.36 -13.73 5.93
CA VAL A 80 -18.20 -14.36 5.29
C VAL A 80 -17.86 -15.60 6.11
N HIS A 81 -18.31 -16.77 5.65
CA HIS A 81 -17.87 -18.06 6.17
C HIS A 81 -16.41 -18.27 5.76
N TYR A 82 -15.50 -18.23 6.72
CA TYR A 82 -14.15 -18.74 6.53
C TYR A 82 -14.21 -20.26 6.63
N ILE A 83 -14.26 -20.95 5.48
CA ILE A 83 -13.89 -22.36 5.41
C ILE A 83 -12.36 -22.39 5.26
N TYR A 84 -11.64 -22.44 6.38
CA TYR A 84 -10.28 -22.99 6.37
C TYR A 84 -10.42 -24.50 6.48
N ARG A 85 -10.18 -25.23 5.38
CA ARG A 85 -9.85 -26.66 5.47
C ARG A 85 -8.33 -26.81 5.49
N LYS A 86 -7.89 -27.59 6.47
CA LYS A 86 -6.51 -28.03 6.75
C LYS A 86 -5.85 -28.68 5.55
#